data_AF-A0A0F8Q2S9-F1
#
_entry.id   AF-A0A0F8Q2S9-F1
#
_cell.length_a   1.000
_cell.length_b   1.000
_cell.length_c   1.000
_cell.angle_alpha   90.00
_cell.angle_beta   90.00
_cell.angle_gamma   90.00
#
_symmetry.space_group_name_H-M   'P 1'
#
loop_
_entity.id
_entity.type
_entity.pdbx_description
1 polymer ?
#
loop_
_entity_poly.entity_id
_entity_poly.type
_entity_poly.pdbx_seq_one_letter_code
_entity_poly.pdbx_strand_id
1 'polypeptide(L)'
;YRPASSWNTSYVSWNKRDKNVAWKNAGGDWYDKNGVLQGSTPYATFTIRGSAFPDNRYYELDVTELVKEYTSGKYENTGFLIKARNENNNYIAFYSNECGKETQKPSLNITKKVSSENIPVVPEIIEKITLNATLTGAIDNRLREASPDAVYQDSTFIDLGGINDAGYRDMMGFDLSEFNNTTEVTSANLFLYWYYPAGNTRPDDTIVEVYKPASSWNTSYVSWNKKDKNVAWKNPGGDWYDKNGVSQGDTPYASITLKGSELPDNKYYELDVTELVKEYVSGKYENTGVLIKARTENNNYIAFYSIECGIETQKPKLQLEYLI
;
A
#
# COMPACT_ATOMS: atom_id res chain seq x y z
N TYR A 1 -24.27 -0.63 11.62
CA TYR A 1 -25.70 -0.92 11.37
C TYR A 1 -26.17 -0.13 10.17
N ARG A 2 -27.30 -0.51 9.55
CA ARG A 2 -27.93 0.24 8.46
C ARG A 2 -28.92 1.27 9.04
N PRO A 3 -28.78 2.58 8.81
CA PRO A 3 -29.81 3.54 9.21
C PRO A 3 -31.16 3.20 8.59
N ALA A 4 -32.23 3.24 9.37
CA ALA A 4 -33.58 2.88 8.93
C ALA A 4 -34.19 3.93 7.97
N SER A 5 -33.56 5.08 7.83
CA SER A 5 -34.00 6.17 6.95
C SER A 5 -32.83 7.07 6.58
N SER A 6 -33.00 7.83 5.50
CA SER A 6 -32.10 8.93 5.15
C SER A 6 -32.08 10.01 6.23
N TRP A 7 -30.98 10.75 6.27
CA TRP A 7 -30.72 11.80 7.25
C TRP A 7 -29.97 12.94 6.57
N ASN A 8 -30.11 14.14 7.11
CA ASN A 8 -29.54 15.36 6.54
C ASN A 8 -28.31 15.77 7.35
N THR A 9 -27.15 15.81 6.69
CA THR A 9 -25.86 16.15 7.31
C THR A 9 -25.86 17.51 8.01
N SER A 10 -26.72 18.44 7.59
CA SER A 10 -26.81 19.79 8.17
C SER A 10 -27.70 19.86 9.42
N TYR A 11 -28.56 18.87 9.66
CA TYR A 11 -29.59 18.93 10.70
C TYR A 11 -29.65 17.70 11.61
N VAL A 12 -28.89 16.64 11.28
CA VAL A 12 -28.85 15.43 12.10
C VAL A 12 -28.38 15.74 13.52
N SER A 13 -29.09 15.16 14.48
CA SER A 13 -28.83 15.31 15.91
C SER A 13 -29.29 14.04 16.64
N TRP A 14 -29.04 13.97 17.94
CA TRP A 14 -29.48 12.85 18.76
C TRP A 14 -30.99 12.56 18.67
N ASN A 15 -31.82 13.60 18.54
CA ASN A 15 -33.28 13.46 18.54
C ASN A 15 -33.93 13.60 17.16
N LYS A 16 -33.20 14.13 16.16
CA LYS A 16 -33.75 14.46 14.84
C LYS A 16 -32.83 14.01 13.71
N ARG A 17 -33.42 13.44 12.66
CA ARG A 17 -32.72 13.03 11.44
C ARG A 17 -32.61 14.14 10.39
N ASP A 18 -33.53 15.10 10.45
CA ASP A 18 -33.61 16.23 9.54
C ASP A 18 -34.31 17.41 10.23
N LYS A 19 -34.40 18.56 9.56
CA LYS A 19 -35.08 19.77 10.03
C LYS A 19 -36.51 19.45 10.45
N ASN A 20 -36.74 19.47 11.76
CA ASN A 20 -38.02 19.17 12.40
C ASN A 20 -38.55 17.73 12.20
N VAL A 21 -37.71 16.78 11.78
CA VAL A 21 -38.09 15.37 11.66
C VAL A 21 -37.35 14.56 12.73
N ALA A 22 -38.10 14.05 13.71
CA ALA A 22 -37.55 13.26 14.80
C ALA A 22 -37.17 11.83 14.37
N TRP A 23 -36.20 11.24 15.07
CA TRP A 23 -36.08 9.79 15.11
C TRP A 23 -37.22 9.19 15.92
N LYS A 24 -37.59 7.93 15.67
CA LYS A 24 -38.50 7.19 16.55
C LYS A 24 -37.81 6.83 17.86
N ASN A 25 -36.53 6.49 17.80
CA ASN A 25 -35.69 6.24 18.97
C ASN A 25 -34.55 7.28 19.03
N ALA A 26 -34.33 7.86 20.21
CA ALA A 26 -33.23 8.80 20.41
C ALA A 26 -31.88 8.09 20.19
N GLY A 27 -30.95 8.75 19.50
CA GLY A 27 -29.69 8.15 19.02
C GLY A 27 -29.80 7.50 17.63
N GLY A 28 -31.00 7.44 17.05
CA GLY A 28 -31.24 7.00 15.68
C GLY A 28 -32.00 5.68 15.57
N ASP A 29 -32.57 5.45 14.39
CA ASP A 29 -33.24 4.20 14.03
C ASP A 29 -32.36 3.39 13.08
N TRP A 30 -32.20 2.09 13.34
CA TRP A 30 -31.39 1.21 12.50
C TRP A 30 -32.00 -0.18 12.31
N TYR A 31 -31.57 -0.82 11.24
CA TYR A 31 -31.71 -2.26 11.04
C TYR A 31 -30.38 -2.97 11.26
N ASP A 32 -30.46 -4.11 11.92
CA ASP A 32 -29.36 -5.06 12.03
C ASP A 32 -29.24 -5.92 10.75
N LYS A 33 -28.21 -6.77 10.66
CA LYS A 33 -27.98 -7.55 9.43
C LYS A 33 -29.06 -8.59 9.13
N ASN A 34 -29.86 -8.95 10.14
CA ASN A 34 -31.00 -9.86 9.99
C ASN A 34 -32.28 -9.08 9.63
N GLY A 35 -32.20 -7.76 9.40
CA GLY A 35 -33.34 -6.92 9.09
C GLY A 35 -34.22 -6.57 10.30
N VAL A 36 -33.73 -6.75 11.53
CA VAL A 36 -34.50 -6.44 12.75
C VAL A 36 -34.30 -4.96 13.10
N LEU A 37 -35.42 -4.21 13.21
CA LEU A 37 -35.41 -2.82 13.68
C LEU A 37 -34.91 -2.79 15.13
N GLN A 38 -33.90 -1.95 15.41
CA GLN A 38 -33.23 -1.90 16.72
C GLN A 38 -32.55 -3.23 17.12
N GLY A 39 -32.24 -4.09 16.15
CA GLY A 39 -31.59 -5.37 16.41
C GLY A 39 -30.14 -5.22 16.90
N SER A 40 -29.63 -6.28 17.53
CA SER A 40 -28.32 -6.33 18.21
C SER A 40 -27.21 -6.98 17.39
N THR A 41 -27.50 -7.41 16.15
CA THR A 41 -26.53 -8.11 15.28
C THR A 41 -25.99 -7.17 14.21
N PRO A 42 -24.86 -6.46 14.44
CA PRO A 42 -24.33 -5.53 13.46
C PRO A 42 -23.81 -6.25 12.21
N TYR A 43 -23.75 -5.52 11.09
CA TYR A 43 -23.06 -5.98 9.87
C TYR A 43 -21.57 -6.22 10.11
N ALA A 44 -20.94 -5.43 10.98
CA ALA A 44 -19.51 -5.50 11.27
C ALA A 44 -19.26 -5.05 12.72
N THR A 45 -18.27 -5.64 13.39
CA THR A 45 -17.89 -5.28 14.76
C THR A 45 -16.41 -5.59 15.01
N PHE A 46 -15.75 -4.77 15.83
CA PHE A 46 -14.45 -5.07 16.42
C PHE A 46 -14.50 -4.70 17.91
N THR A 47 -13.47 -5.09 18.66
CA THR A 47 -13.38 -4.82 20.10
C THR A 47 -12.04 -4.18 20.43
N ILE A 48 -12.08 -3.03 21.10
CA ILE A 48 -10.91 -2.42 21.74
C ILE A 48 -10.92 -2.81 23.21
N ARG A 49 -9.77 -3.28 23.71
CA ARG A 49 -9.62 -3.60 25.13
C ARG A 49 -9.65 -2.32 25.95
N GLY A 50 -10.34 -2.32 27.10
CA GLY A 50 -10.40 -1.15 27.97
C GLY A 50 -9.04 -0.72 28.55
N SER A 51 -8.04 -1.60 28.51
CA SER A 51 -6.65 -1.31 28.88
C SER A 51 -5.80 -0.75 27.72
N ALA A 52 -6.34 -0.64 26.52
CA ALA A 52 -5.62 -0.13 25.36
C ALA A 52 -5.58 1.40 25.37
N PHE A 53 -4.42 1.96 25.00
CA PHE A 53 -4.27 3.38 24.74
C PHE A 53 -4.59 3.69 23.28
N PRO A 54 -5.01 4.93 22.94
CA PRO A 54 -5.12 5.37 21.55
C PRO A 54 -3.78 5.20 20.83
N ASP A 55 -3.79 4.42 19.75
CA ASP A 55 -2.58 4.07 18.99
C ASP A 55 -2.48 4.83 17.66
N ASN A 56 -3.45 5.69 17.34
CA ASN A 56 -3.54 6.46 16.09
C ASN A 56 -3.47 5.59 14.82
N ARG A 57 -3.90 4.33 14.91
CA ARG A 57 -4.01 3.42 13.76
C ARG A 57 -5.42 3.41 13.19
N TYR A 58 -5.54 3.00 11.93
CA TYR A 58 -6.82 2.68 11.33
C TYR A 58 -7.37 1.38 11.92
N TYR A 59 -8.67 1.39 12.23
CA TYR A 59 -9.43 0.19 12.62
C TYR A 59 -10.39 -0.16 11.49
N GLU A 60 -10.21 -1.36 10.93
CA GLU A 60 -10.97 -1.82 9.79
C GLU A 60 -12.21 -2.61 10.21
N LEU A 61 -13.31 -2.40 9.48
CA LEU A 61 -14.56 -3.13 9.60
C LEU A 61 -14.96 -3.66 8.23
N ASP A 62 -15.06 -4.98 8.10
CA ASP A 62 -15.62 -5.59 6.90
C ASP A 62 -17.13 -5.31 6.82
N VAL A 63 -17.50 -4.34 5.99
CA VAL A 63 -18.88 -3.95 5.71
C VAL A 63 -19.41 -4.51 4.39
N THR A 64 -18.76 -5.52 3.82
CA THR A 64 -19.06 -6.06 2.48
C THR A 64 -20.52 -6.46 2.31
N GLU A 65 -21.11 -7.10 3.31
CA GLU A 65 -22.52 -7.53 3.27
C GLU A 65 -23.46 -6.35 3.10
N LEU A 66 -23.30 -5.28 3.90
CA LEU A 66 -24.13 -4.08 3.80
C LEU A 66 -23.93 -3.36 2.47
N VAL A 67 -22.69 -3.24 2.01
CA VAL A 67 -22.37 -2.60 0.73
C VAL A 67 -22.97 -3.38 -0.44
N LYS A 68 -22.97 -4.72 -0.41
CA LYS A 68 -23.67 -5.57 -1.40
C LYS A 68 -25.17 -5.31 -1.43
N GLU A 69 -25.80 -5.13 -0.27
CA GLU A 69 -27.22 -4.83 -0.23
C GLU A 69 -27.56 -3.45 -0.80
N TYR A 70 -26.72 -2.43 -0.57
CA TYR A 70 -26.89 -1.12 -1.19
C TYR A 70 -26.66 -1.16 -2.69
N THR A 71 -25.58 -1.79 -3.14
CA THR A 71 -25.21 -1.84 -4.57
C THR A 71 -26.14 -2.71 -5.42
N SER A 72 -26.78 -3.72 -4.82
CA SER A 72 -27.83 -4.52 -5.48
C SER A 72 -29.19 -3.81 -5.56
N GLY A 73 -29.34 -2.65 -4.92
CA GLY A 73 -30.62 -1.93 -4.83
C GLY A 73 -31.63 -2.57 -3.87
N LYS A 74 -31.22 -3.56 -3.06
CA LYS A 74 -32.07 -4.15 -2.01
C LYS A 74 -32.54 -3.08 -1.02
N TYR A 75 -31.69 -2.10 -0.74
CA TYR A 75 -31.99 -0.94 0.11
C TYR A 75 -31.39 0.33 -0.48
N GLU A 76 -32.06 1.47 -0.26
CA GLU A 76 -31.46 2.79 -0.49
C GLU A 76 -30.21 2.97 0.37
N ASN A 77 -29.17 3.61 -0.18
CA ASN A 77 -27.97 3.92 0.58
C ASN A 77 -28.25 5.03 1.61
N THR A 78 -28.47 4.63 2.86
CA THR A 78 -28.69 5.54 3.99
C THR A 78 -27.43 5.76 4.83
N GLY A 79 -26.27 5.25 4.37
CA GLY A 79 -24.98 5.37 5.05
C GLY A 79 -24.76 4.32 6.15
N PHE A 80 -24.01 4.67 7.19
CA PHE A 80 -23.68 3.78 8.30
C PHE A 80 -24.10 4.40 9.64
N LEU A 81 -24.69 3.59 10.52
CA LEU A 81 -24.81 3.92 11.95
C LEU A 81 -23.77 3.13 12.73
N ILE A 82 -22.89 3.84 13.43
CA ILE A 82 -21.81 3.29 14.26
C ILE A 82 -22.13 3.61 15.72
N LYS A 83 -22.11 2.59 16.57
CA LYS A 83 -22.34 2.73 18.00
C LYS A 83 -21.54 1.72 18.81
N ALA A 84 -21.25 2.04 20.07
CA ALA A 84 -20.76 1.03 21.01
C ALA A 84 -21.89 0.04 21.34
N ARG A 85 -21.57 -1.23 21.59
CA ARG A 85 -22.58 -2.22 22.00
C ARG A 85 -23.25 -1.81 23.31
N ASN A 86 -22.42 -1.40 24.27
CA ASN A 86 -22.83 -0.84 25.56
C ASN A 86 -22.39 0.62 25.59
N GLU A 87 -23.22 1.53 26.05
CA GLU A 87 -22.98 2.98 26.02
C GLU A 87 -23.04 3.54 27.45
N ASN A 88 -22.17 3.03 28.33
CA ASN A 88 -22.12 3.35 29.75
C ASN A 88 -20.68 3.72 30.14
N ASN A 89 -20.36 5.03 30.13
CA ASN A 89 -19.07 5.57 30.55
C ASN A 89 -17.83 4.94 29.89
N ASN A 90 -17.93 4.55 28.61
CA ASN A 90 -16.89 3.89 27.82
C ASN A 90 -16.60 4.63 26.51
N TYR A 91 -16.46 5.95 26.61
CA TYR A 91 -16.28 6.84 25.47
C TYR A 91 -15.02 6.51 24.66
N ILE A 92 -15.19 6.48 23.33
CA ILE A 92 -14.12 6.35 22.35
C ILE A 92 -14.42 7.28 21.18
N ALA A 93 -13.37 7.80 20.54
CA ALA A 93 -13.47 8.66 19.36
C ALA A 93 -12.52 8.19 18.26
N PHE A 94 -12.94 8.39 17.02
CA PHE A 94 -12.14 8.25 15.81
C PHE A 94 -12.07 9.62 15.11
N TYR A 95 -11.01 9.85 14.34
CA TYR A 95 -10.90 11.07 13.54
C TYR A 95 -12.03 11.15 12.51
N SER A 96 -12.64 12.33 12.37
CA SER A 96 -13.65 12.62 11.35
C SER A 96 -13.02 13.18 10.08
N ASN A 97 -13.85 13.39 9.06
CA ASN A 97 -13.44 14.06 7.83
C ASN A 97 -12.95 15.51 8.07
N GLU A 98 -13.32 16.12 9.19
CA GLU A 98 -12.97 17.49 9.58
C GLU A 98 -11.72 17.54 10.48
N CYS A 99 -10.97 16.44 10.65
CA CYS A 99 -9.79 16.39 11.52
C CYS A 99 -8.60 17.25 11.05
N GLY A 100 -8.65 17.80 9.83
CA GLY A 100 -7.63 18.68 9.28
C GLY A 100 -6.36 17.99 8.77
N LYS A 101 -6.30 16.65 8.79
CA LYS A 101 -5.21 15.85 8.21
C LYS A 101 -5.74 14.78 7.28
N GLU A 102 -5.43 14.88 5.98
CA GLU A 102 -5.91 13.95 4.95
C GLU A 102 -5.59 12.48 5.27
N THR A 103 -4.40 12.21 5.82
CA THR A 103 -3.94 10.85 6.17
C THR A 103 -4.62 10.26 7.40
N GLN A 104 -5.55 10.98 8.05
CA GLN A 104 -6.27 10.52 9.24
C GLN A 104 -7.79 10.46 9.02
N LYS A 105 -8.26 10.81 7.82
CA LYS A 105 -9.70 10.77 7.50
C LYS A 105 -10.18 9.32 7.35
N PRO A 106 -11.43 9.02 7.70
CA PRO A 106 -12.01 7.71 7.42
C PRO A 106 -12.10 7.48 5.91
N SER A 107 -11.83 6.25 5.47
CA SER A 107 -11.95 5.81 4.08
C SER A 107 -12.78 4.53 3.97
N LEU A 108 -13.38 4.30 2.80
CA LEU A 108 -14.11 3.08 2.47
C LEU A 108 -13.47 2.46 1.23
N ASN A 109 -12.89 1.28 1.38
CA ASN A 109 -12.33 0.51 0.27
C ASN A 109 -13.40 -0.44 -0.28
N ILE A 110 -13.61 -0.44 -1.60
CA ILE A 110 -14.60 -1.29 -2.28
C ILE A 110 -13.91 -2.08 -3.39
N THR A 111 -13.94 -3.41 -3.29
CA THR A 111 -13.49 -4.31 -4.36
C THR A 111 -14.70 -4.86 -5.10
N LYS A 112 -14.83 -4.55 -6.40
CA LYS A 112 -15.94 -5.02 -7.25
C LYS A 112 -15.55 -6.32 -7.95
N LYS A 113 -16.47 -7.29 -7.99
CA LYS A 113 -16.34 -8.52 -8.81
C LYS A 113 -17.24 -8.37 -10.05
N VAL A 114 -16.66 -8.26 -11.24
CA VAL A 114 -17.41 -8.17 -12.50
C VAL A 114 -17.75 -9.59 -12.97
N SER A 115 -19.04 -9.91 -13.12
CA SER A 115 -19.51 -11.18 -13.67
C SER A 115 -19.82 -11.03 -15.15
N SER A 116 -19.10 -11.78 -15.99
CA SER A 116 -19.21 -11.81 -17.44
C SER A 116 -20.38 -12.69 -17.91
N GLU A 117 -21.63 -12.34 -17.61
CA GLU A 117 -22.79 -13.07 -18.15
C GLU A 117 -23.88 -12.12 -18.67
N ASN A 118 -24.09 -12.20 -20.00
CA ASN A 118 -25.18 -11.68 -20.83
C ASN A 118 -25.21 -10.16 -21.15
N ILE A 119 -24.51 -9.76 -22.23
CA ILE A 119 -24.82 -8.50 -22.95
C ILE A 119 -25.05 -8.81 -24.45
N PRO A 120 -26.19 -8.39 -25.03
CA PRO A 120 -26.42 -8.42 -26.47
C PRO A 120 -25.54 -7.36 -27.17
N VAL A 121 -24.92 -7.75 -28.29
CA VAL A 121 -23.94 -6.98 -29.06
C VAL A 121 -24.46 -5.60 -29.48
N VAL A 122 -24.06 -4.57 -28.75
CA VAL A 122 -23.99 -3.16 -29.17
C VAL A 122 -22.51 -2.76 -29.02
N PRO A 123 -21.90 -1.93 -29.89
CA PRO A 123 -20.51 -1.51 -29.69
C PRO A 123 -20.47 -0.65 -28.43
N GLU A 124 -20.08 -1.28 -27.34
CA GLU A 124 -20.16 -0.75 -25.98
C GLU A 124 -19.05 0.28 -25.80
N ILE A 125 -19.44 1.50 -25.39
CA ILE A 125 -18.50 2.43 -24.75
C ILE A 125 -18.20 1.79 -23.39
N ILE A 126 -17.12 1.00 -23.32
CA ILE A 126 -16.64 0.43 -22.07
C ILE A 126 -16.14 1.61 -21.22
N GLU A 127 -16.98 2.08 -20.29
CA GLU A 127 -16.63 3.12 -19.35
C GLU A 127 -15.67 2.52 -18.31
N LYS A 128 -14.36 2.57 -18.63
CA LYS A 128 -13.29 2.11 -17.75
C LYS A 128 -13.27 2.94 -16.47
N ILE A 129 -13.33 2.29 -15.32
CA ILE A 129 -13.34 2.97 -14.02
C ILE A 129 -11.91 3.07 -13.51
N THR A 130 -11.44 4.30 -13.24
CA THR A 130 -10.16 4.55 -12.58
C THR A 130 -10.25 4.27 -11.08
N LEU A 131 -9.39 3.39 -10.59
CA LEU A 131 -9.24 3.00 -9.19
C LEU A 131 -7.81 3.24 -8.73
N ASN A 132 -7.64 3.41 -7.42
CA ASN A 132 -6.34 3.58 -6.78
C ASN A 132 -6.13 2.50 -5.71
N ALA A 133 -4.90 2.02 -5.58
CA ALA A 133 -4.47 1.13 -4.51
C ALA A 133 -3.15 1.63 -3.91
N THR A 134 -2.96 1.42 -2.60
CA THR A 134 -1.67 1.62 -1.94
C THR A 134 -1.29 0.32 -1.25
N LEU A 135 -0.22 -0.29 -1.73
CA LEU A 135 0.34 -1.51 -1.18
C LEU A 135 1.43 -1.14 -0.19
N THR A 136 1.33 -1.73 1.00
CA THR A 136 2.31 -1.66 2.09
C THR A 136 2.75 -3.08 2.43
N GLY A 137 3.68 -3.25 3.37
CA GLY A 137 4.16 -4.59 3.74
C GLY A 137 5.08 -5.19 2.68
N ALA A 138 5.98 -4.37 2.12
CA ALA A 138 7.05 -4.87 1.28
C ALA A 138 7.85 -5.96 2.01
N ILE A 139 8.31 -6.96 1.29
CA ILE A 139 9.45 -7.77 1.72
C ILE A 139 10.71 -7.10 1.19
N ASP A 140 11.73 -6.95 2.02
CA ASP A 140 13.02 -6.40 1.57
C ASP A 140 14.23 -7.09 2.21
N ASN A 141 15.36 -7.03 1.51
CA ASN A 141 16.61 -7.65 1.94
C ASN A 141 17.81 -6.91 1.35
N ARG A 142 18.59 -6.30 2.25
CA ARG A 142 19.86 -5.69 1.88
C ARG A 142 20.88 -6.71 1.38
N LEU A 143 21.51 -6.39 0.24
CA LEU A 143 22.70 -7.05 -0.28
C LEU A 143 23.93 -6.19 0.01
N ARG A 144 24.97 -6.79 0.61
CA ARG A 144 26.18 -6.07 1.01
C ARG A 144 27.44 -6.81 0.59
N GLU A 145 28.24 -6.19 -0.27
CA GLU A 145 29.43 -6.79 -0.87
C GLU A 145 30.50 -7.18 0.17
N ALA A 146 30.76 -6.31 1.17
CA ALA A 146 31.77 -6.56 2.20
C ALA A 146 31.45 -7.75 3.13
N SER A 147 30.22 -8.26 3.08
CA SER A 147 29.75 -9.38 3.89
C SER A 147 28.85 -10.27 3.04
N PRO A 148 29.41 -10.92 2.01
CA PRO A 148 28.65 -11.29 0.83
C PRO A 148 27.77 -12.55 1.02
N ASP A 149 27.96 -13.28 2.12
CA ASP A 149 27.14 -14.43 2.50
C ASP A 149 26.18 -14.13 3.66
N ALA A 150 26.18 -12.90 4.20
CA ALA A 150 25.27 -12.52 5.27
C ALA A 150 23.87 -12.19 4.72
N VAL A 151 22.83 -12.60 5.45
CA VAL A 151 21.42 -12.30 5.16
C VAL A 151 20.96 -11.18 6.10
N TYR A 152 20.29 -10.17 5.55
CA TYR A 152 19.92 -8.94 6.26
C TYR A 152 18.40 -8.68 6.26
N GLN A 153 17.61 -9.70 6.56
CA GLN A 153 16.14 -9.62 6.57
C GLN A 153 15.56 -8.63 7.61
N ASP A 154 16.31 -8.34 8.68
CA ASP A 154 15.83 -7.51 9.81
C ASP A 154 16.49 -6.10 9.81
N SER A 155 17.08 -5.69 8.68
CA SER A 155 17.74 -4.39 8.55
C SER A 155 16.68 -3.29 8.56
N THR A 156 16.89 -2.22 9.32
CA THR A 156 15.95 -1.07 9.38
C THR A 156 16.08 -0.11 8.18
N PHE A 157 16.94 -0.45 7.21
CA PHE A 157 17.36 0.41 6.11
C PHE A 157 17.56 -0.36 4.82
N ILE A 158 17.15 0.31 3.73
CA ILE A 158 17.44 -0.02 2.33
C ILE A 158 18.68 0.78 1.94
N ASP A 159 19.81 0.08 1.90
CA ASP A 159 21.13 0.64 1.64
C ASP A 159 21.48 0.55 0.16
N LEU A 160 21.85 1.68 -0.47
CA LEU A 160 22.22 1.72 -1.89
C LEU A 160 23.53 2.47 -2.10
N GLY A 161 24.24 2.16 -3.19
CA GLY A 161 25.47 2.86 -3.58
C GLY A 161 26.71 2.20 -3.00
N GLY A 162 27.79 2.97 -2.84
CA GLY A 162 29.04 2.44 -2.31
C GLY A 162 29.70 3.34 -1.28
N ILE A 163 30.32 2.71 -0.29
CA ILE A 163 31.18 3.38 0.70
C ILE A 163 32.24 2.39 1.18
N ASN A 164 33.48 2.87 1.38
CA ASN A 164 34.63 2.06 1.83
C ASN A 164 34.86 0.79 0.97
N ASP A 165 34.90 0.95 -0.35
CA ASP A 165 35.14 -0.12 -1.33
C ASP A 165 34.13 -1.28 -1.27
N ALA A 166 32.89 -1.02 -0.81
CA ALA A 166 31.81 -1.99 -0.77
C ALA A 166 30.53 -1.43 -1.40
N GLY A 167 29.93 -2.22 -2.30
CA GLY A 167 28.61 -1.97 -2.87
C GLY A 167 27.45 -2.43 -1.99
N TYR A 168 26.34 -1.70 -2.10
CA TYR A 168 25.07 -1.93 -1.42
C TYR A 168 23.94 -1.87 -2.44
N ARG A 169 23.06 -2.87 -2.36
CA ARG A 169 21.85 -3.03 -3.19
C ARG A 169 20.75 -3.58 -2.32
N ASP A 170 19.53 -3.55 -2.85
CA ASP A 170 18.39 -4.11 -2.13
C ASP A 170 17.48 -4.92 -3.06
N MET A 171 16.94 -6.00 -2.51
CA MET A 171 15.89 -6.80 -3.14
C MET A 171 14.58 -6.48 -2.43
N MET A 172 13.55 -6.06 -3.17
CA MET A 172 12.27 -5.69 -2.58
C MET A 172 11.10 -6.30 -3.37
N GLY A 173 10.01 -6.67 -2.69
CA GLY A 173 8.82 -7.22 -3.33
C GLY A 173 7.53 -6.70 -2.69
N PHE A 174 6.50 -6.51 -3.53
CA PHE A 174 5.13 -6.24 -3.10
C PHE A 174 4.23 -7.36 -3.61
N ASP A 175 3.22 -7.73 -2.81
CA ASP A 175 2.19 -8.66 -3.26
C ASP A 175 1.27 -7.98 -4.29
N LEU A 176 1.26 -8.51 -5.51
CA LEU A 176 0.43 -8.03 -6.61
C LEU A 176 -0.71 -9.02 -6.93
N SER A 177 -0.96 -10.03 -6.09
CA SER A 177 -1.89 -11.13 -6.37
C SER A 177 -3.35 -10.69 -6.53
N GLU A 178 -3.73 -9.52 -6.02
CA GLU A 178 -5.05 -8.94 -6.21
C GLU A 178 -5.26 -8.35 -7.63
N PHE A 179 -4.18 -8.08 -8.35
CA PHE A 179 -4.20 -7.57 -9.72
C PHE A 179 -3.93 -8.71 -10.71
N ASN A 180 -4.68 -8.74 -11.80
CA ASN A 180 -4.57 -9.81 -12.79
C ASN A 180 -4.59 -9.24 -14.21
N ASN A 181 -4.58 -10.11 -15.21
CA ASN A 181 -4.49 -9.72 -16.61
C ASN A 181 -5.69 -8.90 -17.15
N THR A 182 -6.78 -8.76 -16.38
CA THR A 182 -7.88 -7.85 -16.71
C THR A 182 -7.69 -6.46 -16.10
N THR A 183 -6.73 -6.28 -15.18
CA THR A 183 -6.36 -4.99 -14.61
C THR A 183 -5.45 -4.23 -15.57
N GLU A 184 -5.92 -3.08 -16.07
CA GLU A 184 -5.06 -2.18 -16.83
C GLU A 184 -4.41 -1.17 -15.88
N VAL A 185 -3.20 -1.48 -15.43
CA VAL A 185 -2.40 -0.53 -14.64
C VAL A 185 -2.10 0.70 -15.49
N THR A 186 -2.49 1.89 -15.04
CA THR A 186 -2.18 3.17 -15.73
C THR A 186 -0.95 3.84 -15.13
N SER A 187 -0.74 3.68 -13.82
CA SER A 187 0.42 4.20 -13.09
C SER A 187 0.80 3.26 -11.94
N ALA A 188 2.10 3.11 -11.67
CA ALA A 188 2.61 2.48 -10.47
C ALA A 188 3.88 3.19 -9.97
N ASN A 189 3.79 3.78 -8.78
CA ASN A 189 4.83 4.63 -8.21
C ASN A 189 5.36 4.03 -6.91
N LEU A 190 6.64 3.66 -6.91
CA LEU A 190 7.35 3.17 -5.73
C LEU A 190 7.86 4.37 -4.93
N PHE A 191 7.47 4.44 -3.66
CA PHE A 191 7.90 5.50 -2.75
C PHE A 191 8.89 4.98 -1.72
N LEU A 192 10.06 5.60 -1.65
CA LEU A 192 11.12 5.31 -0.68
C LEU A 192 11.42 6.55 0.17
N TYR A 193 11.56 6.39 1.49
CA TYR A 193 11.75 7.53 2.41
C TYR A 193 13.24 7.78 2.70
N TRP A 194 13.79 8.88 2.19
CA TRP A 194 15.24 9.12 2.22
C TRP A 194 15.72 9.64 3.59
N TYR A 195 16.67 8.92 4.21
CA TYR A 195 17.16 9.18 5.56
C TYR A 195 18.65 9.51 5.65
N TYR A 196 19.52 8.75 4.96
CA TYR A 196 20.98 8.83 5.12
C TYR A 196 21.67 9.31 3.84
N PRO A 197 22.77 10.10 3.90
CA PRO A 197 23.57 10.50 5.07
C PRO A 197 23.00 11.59 5.96
N ALA A 198 22.77 11.27 7.24
CA ALA A 198 22.21 12.20 8.21
C ALA A 198 23.11 13.44 8.39
N GLY A 199 22.61 14.60 7.97
CA GLY A 199 23.29 15.90 8.14
C GLY A 199 24.57 16.10 7.33
N ASN A 200 24.87 15.22 6.37
CA ASN A 200 26.10 15.30 5.56
C ASN A 200 25.78 15.25 4.06
N THR A 201 26.63 15.87 3.25
CA THR A 201 26.60 15.73 1.79
C THR A 201 27.36 14.47 1.36
N ARG A 202 27.24 14.11 0.08
CA ARG A 202 28.02 13.06 -0.56
C ARG A 202 28.98 13.68 -1.58
N PRO A 203 30.16 13.07 -1.80
CA PRO A 203 31.09 13.49 -2.85
C PRO A 203 30.46 13.49 -4.24
N ASP A 204 29.62 12.51 -4.53
CA ASP A 204 29.03 12.27 -5.85
C ASP A 204 27.49 12.17 -5.78
N ASP A 205 26.85 12.43 -6.92
CA ASP A 205 25.41 12.19 -7.09
C ASP A 205 25.11 10.70 -6.97
N THR A 206 23.98 10.37 -6.34
CA THR A 206 23.47 9.00 -6.29
C THR A 206 22.32 8.87 -7.28
N ILE A 207 22.56 8.15 -8.37
CA ILE A 207 21.53 7.81 -9.35
C ILE A 207 20.95 6.46 -8.96
N VAL A 208 19.75 6.44 -8.38
CA VAL A 208 19.05 5.21 -7.99
C VAL A 208 18.33 4.64 -9.20
N GLU A 209 18.38 3.33 -9.35
CA GLU A 209 17.88 2.59 -10.50
C GLU A 209 17.12 1.33 -10.06
N VAL A 210 16.03 1.05 -10.76
CA VAL A 210 15.19 -0.13 -10.53
C VAL A 210 15.30 -1.08 -11.72
N TYR A 211 15.56 -2.35 -11.42
CA TYR A 211 15.63 -3.44 -12.39
C TYR A 211 14.72 -4.61 -11.99
N LYS A 212 14.40 -5.46 -12.97
CA LYS A 212 13.64 -6.70 -12.75
C LYS A 212 14.59 -7.82 -12.35
N PRO A 213 14.46 -8.45 -11.17
CA PRO A 213 15.24 -9.65 -10.84
C PRO A 213 15.06 -10.75 -11.89
N ALA A 214 16.14 -11.46 -12.21
CA ALA A 214 16.11 -12.53 -13.22
C ALA A 214 15.48 -13.83 -12.70
N SER A 215 15.21 -13.93 -11.41
CA SER A 215 14.60 -15.09 -10.75
C SER A 215 13.92 -14.67 -9.45
N SER A 216 13.03 -15.51 -8.95
CA SER A 216 12.59 -15.43 -7.56
C SER A 216 13.78 -15.61 -6.60
N TRP A 217 13.59 -15.09 -5.39
CA TRP A 217 14.57 -15.06 -4.32
C TRP A 217 13.86 -15.32 -3.00
N ASN A 218 14.62 -15.80 -2.01
CA ASN A 218 14.09 -16.18 -0.71
C ASN A 218 14.59 -15.22 0.37
N THR A 219 13.68 -14.50 1.02
CA THR A 219 13.99 -13.50 2.06
C THR A 219 14.89 -14.06 3.16
N SER A 220 14.72 -15.34 3.53
CA SER A 220 15.50 -15.99 4.58
C SER A 220 16.94 -16.36 4.17
N TYR A 221 17.28 -16.31 2.88
CA TYR A 221 18.58 -16.78 2.38
C TYR A 221 19.26 -15.85 1.39
N VAL A 222 18.56 -14.83 0.88
CA VAL A 222 19.12 -13.91 -0.10
C VAL A 222 20.25 -13.09 0.51
N SER A 223 21.37 -13.05 -0.20
CA SER A 223 22.60 -12.35 0.15
C SER A 223 23.30 -11.86 -1.12
N TRP A 224 24.42 -11.17 -0.99
CA TRP A 224 25.19 -10.71 -2.15
C TRP A 224 25.58 -11.86 -3.08
N ASN A 225 25.96 -13.03 -2.55
CA ASN A 225 26.39 -14.18 -3.34
C ASN A 225 25.24 -15.12 -3.72
N LYS A 226 24.11 -15.12 -3.01
CA LYS A 226 23.07 -16.16 -3.13
C LYS A 226 21.67 -15.58 -3.22
N LYS A 227 20.82 -16.19 -4.06
CA LYS A 227 19.39 -15.85 -4.16
C LYS A 227 18.49 -16.69 -3.26
N ASP A 228 18.98 -17.88 -2.91
CA ASP A 228 18.28 -18.85 -2.07
C ASP A 228 19.30 -19.78 -1.40
N LYS A 229 18.84 -20.68 -0.53
CA LYS A 229 19.64 -21.66 0.20
C LYS A 229 20.50 -22.47 -0.75
N ASN A 230 21.82 -22.25 -0.69
CA ASN A 230 22.82 -22.90 -1.52
C ASN A 230 22.67 -22.66 -3.04
N VAL A 231 21.92 -21.62 -3.45
CA VAL A 231 21.76 -21.24 -4.85
C VAL A 231 22.40 -19.87 -5.06
N ALA A 232 23.55 -19.86 -5.74
CA ALA A 232 24.27 -18.63 -6.07
C ALA A 232 23.55 -17.82 -7.16
N TRP A 233 23.76 -16.50 -7.13
CA TRP A 233 23.59 -15.69 -8.35
C TRP A 233 24.66 -16.08 -9.37
N LYS A 234 24.40 -15.84 -10.65
CA LYS A 234 25.44 -15.90 -11.68
C LYS A 234 26.43 -14.74 -11.50
N ASN A 235 25.92 -13.55 -11.16
CA ASN A 235 26.73 -12.37 -10.87
C ASN A 235 26.54 -11.97 -9.39
N PRO A 236 27.63 -11.81 -8.61
CA PRO A 236 27.54 -11.28 -7.26
C PRO A 236 26.80 -9.93 -7.21
N GLY A 237 25.97 -9.76 -6.19
CA GLY A 237 25.08 -8.60 -6.03
C GLY A 237 23.79 -8.70 -6.84
N GLY A 238 23.48 -9.85 -7.43
CA GLY A 238 22.19 -10.12 -8.05
C GLY A 238 22.21 -10.23 -9.58
N ASP A 239 21.26 -11.01 -10.10
CA ASP A 239 20.97 -11.10 -11.53
C ASP A 239 19.72 -10.33 -11.89
N TRP A 240 19.78 -9.48 -12.91
CA TRP A 240 18.63 -8.70 -13.38
C TRP A 240 18.49 -8.66 -14.90
N TYR A 241 17.29 -8.29 -15.33
CA TYR A 241 16.99 -7.80 -16.66
C TYR A 241 16.64 -6.32 -16.59
N ASP A 242 17.12 -5.57 -17.57
CA ASP A 242 16.72 -4.19 -17.80
C ASP A 242 15.37 -4.13 -18.54
N LYS A 243 14.81 -2.94 -18.76
CA LYS A 243 13.48 -2.82 -19.37
C LYS A 243 13.42 -3.24 -20.84
N ASN A 244 14.58 -3.37 -21.50
CA ASN A 244 14.70 -3.90 -22.84
C ASN A 244 14.86 -5.43 -22.86
N GLY A 245 14.84 -6.09 -21.70
CA GLY A 245 15.04 -7.53 -21.57
C GLY A 245 16.50 -7.95 -21.68
N VAL A 246 17.45 -7.05 -21.51
CA VAL A 246 18.89 -7.36 -21.57
C VAL A 246 19.36 -7.79 -20.18
N SER A 247 19.95 -8.99 -20.10
CA SER A 247 20.57 -9.50 -18.87
C SER A 247 21.73 -8.58 -18.47
N GLN A 248 21.73 -8.11 -17.22
CA GLN A 248 22.73 -7.16 -16.70
C GLN A 248 22.79 -5.84 -17.52
N GLY A 249 21.68 -5.49 -18.18
CA GLY A 249 21.58 -4.26 -18.96
C GLY A 249 21.57 -3.00 -18.08
N ASP A 250 21.81 -1.85 -18.71
CA ASP A 250 21.98 -0.54 -18.08
C ASP A 250 20.78 0.40 -18.29
N THR A 251 19.69 -0.08 -18.89
CA THR A 251 18.46 0.71 -19.10
C THR A 251 17.40 0.36 -18.03
N PRO A 252 17.36 1.05 -16.88
CA PRO A 252 16.46 0.69 -15.79
C PRO A 252 14.99 0.94 -16.13
N TYR A 253 14.08 0.30 -15.39
CA TYR A 253 12.64 0.59 -15.47
C TYR A 253 12.32 1.97 -14.89
N ALA A 254 13.00 2.35 -13.81
CA ALA A 254 12.84 3.63 -13.14
C ALA A 254 14.19 4.17 -12.68
N SER A 255 14.35 5.49 -12.65
CA SER A 255 15.54 6.11 -12.06
C SER A 255 15.24 7.48 -11.46
N ILE A 256 15.91 7.81 -10.36
CA ILE A 256 15.95 9.14 -9.76
C ILE A 256 17.39 9.53 -9.47
N THR A 257 17.68 10.83 -9.49
CA THR A 257 19.00 11.36 -9.10
C THR A 257 18.87 12.16 -7.81
N LEU A 258 19.61 11.76 -6.78
CA LEU A 258 19.78 12.51 -5.55
C LEU A 258 21.11 13.23 -5.58
N LYS A 259 21.10 14.56 -5.57
CA LYS A 259 22.33 15.32 -5.75
C LYS A 259 23.26 15.13 -4.57
N GLY A 260 24.56 14.95 -4.81
CA GLY A 260 25.56 14.78 -3.75
C GLY A 260 25.59 15.97 -2.80
N SER A 261 25.32 17.17 -3.33
CA SER A 261 25.18 18.41 -2.57
C SER A 261 23.90 18.53 -1.74
N GLU A 262 22.89 17.68 -1.96
CA GLU A 262 21.64 17.67 -1.21
C GLU A 262 21.75 16.79 0.05
N LEU A 263 21.20 17.31 1.13
CA LEU A 263 21.04 16.60 2.40
C LEU A 263 19.73 15.80 2.37
N PRO A 264 19.65 14.65 3.06
CA PRO A 264 18.38 13.96 3.26
C PRO A 264 17.37 14.88 3.94
N ASP A 265 16.21 15.04 3.30
CA ASP A 265 15.15 15.93 3.75
C ASP A 265 14.05 15.22 4.55
N ASN A 266 14.24 13.91 4.80
CA ASN A 266 13.28 13.03 5.47
C ASN A 266 11.92 13.09 4.76
N LYS A 267 11.89 12.79 3.47
CA LYS A 267 10.65 12.66 2.68
C LYS A 267 10.69 11.45 1.76
N TYR A 268 9.52 11.15 1.20
CA TYR A 268 9.37 10.16 0.15
C TYR A 268 9.90 10.69 -1.19
N TYR A 269 10.63 9.83 -1.88
CA TYR A 269 11.03 9.96 -3.27
C TYR A 269 10.33 8.91 -4.11
N GLU A 270 9.96 9.30 -5.32
CA GLU A 270 9.09 8.55 -6.20
C GLU A 270 9.87 7.96 -7.39
N LEU A 271 9.71 6.67 -7.62
CA LEU A 271 10.21 5.93 -8.77
C LEU A 271 9.01 5.42 -9.57
N ASP A 272 8.84 5.91 -10.79
CA ASP A 272 7.82 5.40 -11.72
C ASP A 272 8.21 4.02 -12.23
N VAL A 273 7.58 2.98 -11.66
CA VAL A 273 7.78 1.58 -12.00
C VAL A 273 6.60 1.01 -12.80
N THR A 274 5.80 1.89 -13.44
CA THR A 274 4.58 1.52 -14.16
C THR A 274 4.81 0.42 -15.19
N GLU A 275 5.87 0.53 -16.00
CA GLU A 275 6.18 -0.48 -17.02
C GLU A 275 6.46 -1.86 -16.40
N LEU A 276 7.23 -1.92 -15.31
CA LEU A 276 7.55 -3.19 -14.65
C LEU A 276 6.30 -3.84 -14.05
N VAL A 277 5.49 -3.04 -13.35
CA VAL A 277 4.25 -3.53 -12.72
C VAL A 277 3.25 -4.01 -13.77
N LYS A 278 3.13 -3.32 -14.92
CA LYS A 278 2.32 -3.79 -16.06
C LYS A 278 2.74 -5.18 -16.54
N GLU A 279 4.05 -5.44 -16.64
CA GLU A 279 4.55 -6.74 -17.09
C GLU A 279 4.25 -7.86 -16.08
N TYR A 280 4.27 -7.57 -14.79
CA TYR A 280 3.87 -8.54 -13.76
C TYR A 280 2.35 -8.79 -13.75
N VAL A 281 1.54 -7.72 -13.73
CA VAL A 281 0.08 -7.82 -13.65
C VAL A 281 -0.53 -8.47 -14.89
N SER A 282 0.03 -8.20 -16.08
CA SER A 282 -0.39 -8.85 -17.32
C SER A 282 -0.02 -10.34 -17.41
N GLY A 283 0.83 -10.83 -16.50
CA GLY A 283 1.36 -12.20 -16.53
C GLY A 283 2.45 -12.43 -17.58
N LYS A 284 3.02 -11.36 -18.18
CA LYS A 284 4.19 -11.48 -19.07
C LYS A 284 5.38 -12.10 -18.33
N TYR A 285 5.54 -11.73 -17.06
CA TYR A 285 6.53 -12.30 -16.15
C TYR A 285 5.90 -12.62 -14.79
N GLU A 286 6.44 -13.62 -14.10
CA GLU A 286 6.15 -13.81 -12.67
C GLU A 286 6.65 -12.60 -11.86
N ASN A 287 5.92 -12.25 -10.79
CA ASN A 287 6.32 -11.17 -9.89
C ASN A 287 7.54 -11.58 -9.07
N THR A 288 8.71 -11.14 -9.49
CA THR A 288 9.99 -11.35 -8.79
C THR A 288 10.40 -10.15 -7.93
N GLY A 289 9.54 -9.14 -7.79
CA GLY A 289 9.85 -7.90 -7.09
C GLY A 289 10.76 -6.96 -7.91
N VAL A 290 11.63 -6.23 -7.23
CA VAL A 290 12.56 -5.25 -7.78
C VAL A 290 13.95 -5.49 -7.21
N LEU A 291 14.98 -5.27 -8.04
CA LEU A 291 16.35 -5.05 -7.59
C LEU A 291 16.60 -3.55 -7.68
N ILE A 292 16.97 -2.93 -6.57
CA ILE A 292 17.26 -1.50 -6.48
C ILE A 292 18.76 -1.34 -6.23
N LYS A 293 19.42 -0.50 -7.03
CA LYS A 293 20.84 -0.19 -6.89
C LYS A 293 21.12 1.25 -7.27
N ALA A 294 22.29 1.76 -6.89
CA ALA A 294 22.82 2.97 -7.51
C ALA A 294 23.51 2.61 -8.83
N ARG A 295 23.48 3.50 -9.84
CA ARG A 295 24.16 3.31 -11.13
C ARG A 295 25.63 2.99 -10.94
N THR A 296 26.30 3.85 -10.19
CA THR A 296 27.67 3.70 -9.71
C THR A 296 27.62 3.35 -8.23
N GLU A 297 28.55 2.54 -7.75
CA GLU A 297 28.61 2.10 -6.34
C GLU A 297 29.96 2.49 -5.75
N ASN A 298 30.25 3.80 -5.75
CA ASN A 298 31.52 4.37 -5.30
C ASN A 298 31.28 5.74 -4.63
N ASN A 299 31.49 5.81 -3.31
CA ASN A 299 31.36 7.01 -2.47
C ASN A 299 30.05 7.81 -2.64
N ASN A 300 28.96 7.14 -3.03
CA ASN A 300 27.64 7.73 -3.24
C ASN A 300 26.56 7.01 -2.41
N TYR A 301 26.96 6.40 -1.30
CA TYR A 301 26.07 5.66 -0.42
C TYR A 301 24.92 6.52 0.14
N ILE A 302 23.72 5.96 0.09
CA ILE A 302 22.48 6.51 0.67
C ILE A 302 21.71 5.40 1.37
N ALA A 303 20.80 5.77 2.25
CA ALA A 303 19.84 4.82 2.81
C ALA A 303 18.42 5.41 2.88
N PHE A 304 17.45 4.55 2.56
CA PHE A 304 16.03 4.77 2.82
C PHE A 304 15.59 3.90 4.00
N TYR A 305 14.44 4.21 4.61
CA TYR A 305 13.86 3.33 5.62
C TYR A 305 13.25 2.07 4.99
N SER A 306 13.51 0.91 5.59
CA SER A 306 12.90 -0.38 5.21
C SER A 306 11.54 -0.60 5.93
N ILE A 307 10.92 -1.75 5.68
CA ILE A 307 9.69 -2.13 6.41
C ILE A 307 9.93 -2.36 7.92
N GLU A 308 11.16 -2.68 8.33
CA GLU A 308 11.59 -2.95 9.72
C GLU A 308 11.97 -1.68 10.49
N CYS A 309 11.93 -0.49 9.88
CA CYS A 309 12.33 0.77 10.53
C CYS A 309 11.53 1.12 11.81
N GLY A 310 10.39 0.46 12.05
CA GLY A 310 9.54 0.68 13.21
C GLY A 310 8.69 1.96 13.15
N ILE A 311 8.72 2.70 12.04
CA ILE A 311 8.00 3.96 11.85
C ILE A 311 7.05 3.83 10.67
N GLU A 312 5.76 3.55 10.94
CA GLU A 312 4.75 3.26 9.90
C GLU A 312 4.67 4.31 8.78
N THR A 313 4.87 5.59 9.10
CA THR A 313 4.77 6.68 8.12
C THR A 313 6.00 6.81 7.22
N GLN A 314 7.05 6.02 7.43
CA GLN A 314 8.33 6.10 6.72
C GLN A 314 8.68 4.82 5.95
N LYS A 315 7.80 3.80 6.00
CA LYS A 315 8.00 2.53 5.31
C LYS A 315 7.83 2.64 3.79
N PRO A 316 8.48 1.80 2.98
CA PRO A 316 8.24 1.72 1.55
C PRO A 316 6.76 1.44 1.23
N LYS A 317 6.27 2.02 0.13
CA LYS A 317 4.92 1.76 -0.38
C LYS A 317 4.89 1.83 -1.89
N LEU A 318 3.98 1.07 -2.50
CA LEU A 318 3.70 1.11 -3.93
C LEU A 318 2.28 1.65 -4.14
N GLN A 319 2.12 2.75 -4.87
CA GLN A 319 0.80 3.27 -5.21
C GLN A 319 0.48 2.98 -6.66
N LEU A 320 -0.69 2.40 -6.93
CA LEU A 320 -1.15 2.07 -8.27
C LEU A 320 -2.40 2.88 -8.61
N GLU A 321 -2.46 3.34 -9.84
CA GLU A 321 -3.69 3.71 -10.53
C GLU A 321 -3.96 2.65 -11.61
N TYR A 322 -5.21 2.21 -11.73
CA TYR A 322 -5.58 1.17 -12.68
C TYR A 322 -7.03 1.30 -13.13
N LEU A 323 -7.31 0.71 -14.30
CA LEU A 323 -8.63 0.59 -14.88
C LEU A 323 -9.10 -0.86 -14.79
N ILE A 324 -10.40 -1.04 -14.58
CA ILE A 324 -11.13 -2.32 -14.67
C ILE A 324 -12.32 -2.22 -15.61
#